data_AF-A0AAU7CMQ8-F1
#
_entry.id   AF-A0AAU7CMQ8-F1
#
_cell.length_a   1.000
_cell.length_b   1.000
_cell.length_c   1.000
_cell.angle_alpha   90.00
_cell.angle_beta   90.00
_cell.angle_gamma   90.00
#
_symmetry.space_group_name_H-M   'P 1'
#
loop_
_entity.id
_entity.type
_entity.pdbx_description
1 polymer ?
#
loop_
_entity_poly.entity_id
_entity_poly.type
_entity_poly.pdbx_seq_one_letter_code
_entity_poly.pdbx_strand_id
1 'polypeptide(L)'
;MKSRREFLTDVNHRIRFVYLPKHSSWLNQIEIFFGILHRKSLRGATFTSVPELESQIREFISYYNKTMAHPFNWTYTGKPLPKKRRLHFVPPHHRIKLRNSRNPVSYVPS
;
A
#
# COMPACT_ATOMS: atom_id res chain seq x y z
N MET A 1 37.53 -8.34 9.80
CA MET A 1 36.17 -8.72 10.21
C MET A 1 35.27 -8.57 8.99
N LYS A 2 34.55 -9.62 8.56
CA LYS A 2 33.65 -9.50 7.41
C LYS A 2 32.57 -8.46 7.71
N SER A 3 32.27 -7.60 6.74
CA SER A 3 31.21 -6.60 6.94
C SER A 3 29.84 -7.30 7.02
N ARG A 4 28.88 -6.70 7.73
CA ARG A 4 27.49 -7.23 7.77
C ARG A 4 26.94 -7.44 6.35
N ARG A 5 27.26 -6.52 5.44
CA ARG A 5 26.85 -6.62 4.04
C ARG A 5 27.43 -7.86 3.38
N GLU A 6 28.74 -8.07 3.51
CA GLU A 6 29.46 -9.21 2.92
C GLU A 6 28.87 -10.54 3.39
N PHE A 7 28.58 -10.67 4.70
CA PHE A 7 27.89 -11.83 5.25
C PHE A 7 26.49 -12.01 4.65
N LEU A 8 25.65 -10.97 4.63
CA LEU A 8 24.27 -11.10 4.15
C LEU A 8 24.17 -11.37 2.64
N THR A 9 25.21 -11.05 1.87
CA THR A 9 25.24 -11.26 0.42
C THR A 9 25.76 -12.63 -0.02
N ASP A 10 26.35 -13.43 0.87
CA ASP A 10 26.97 -14.72 0.54
C ASP A 10 25.96 -15.71 -0.07
N VAL A 11 26.26 -16.19 -1.28
CA VAL A 11 25.42 -17.09 -2.07
C VAL A 11 25.36 -18.50 -1.53
N ASN A 12 26.32 -18.89 -0.70
CA ASN A 12 26.37 -20.20 -0.08
C ASN A 12 25.47 -20.31 1.15
N HIS A 13 24.88 -19.19 1.62
CA HIS A 13 23.95 -19.22 2.73
C HIS A 13 22.62 -19.87 2.35
N ARG A 14 22.14 -20.78 3.22
CA ARG A 14 20.81 -21.42 3.11
C ARG A 14 19.69 -20.40 3.01
N ILE A 15 19.83 -19.26 3.68
CA ILE A 15 18.87 -18.15 3.66
C ILE A 15 19.46 -17.02 2.83
N ARG A 16 18.73 -16.61 1.80
CA ARG A 16 19.15 -15.56 0.86
C ARG A 16 18.30 -14.32 1.09
N PHE A 17 18.95 -13.18 1.30
CA PHE A 17 18.28 -11.90 1.50
C PHE A 17 18.00 -11.24 0.15
N VAL A 18 16.73 -10.97 -0.14
CA VAL A 18 16.29 -10.22 -1.30
C VAL A 18 15.97 -8.79 -0.85
N TYR A 19 16.71 -7.82 -1.39
CA TYR A 19 16.49 -6.40 -1.10
C TYR A 19 15.52 -5.81 -2.12
N LEU A 20 14.42 -5.26 -1.63
CA LEU A 20 13.45 -4.54 -2.45
C LEU A 20 14.04 -3.18 -2.88
N PRO A 21 13.60 -2.61 -4.02
CA PRO A 21 13.98 -1.26 -4.40
C PRO A 21 13.67 -0.26 -3.29
N LYS A 22 14.46 0.82 -3.22
CA LYS A 22 14.22 1.90 -2.24
C LYS A 22 12.77 2.39 -2.35
N HIS A 23 12.15 2.67 -1.21
CA HIS A 23 10.74 3.12 -1.10
C HIS A 23 9.68 2.12 -1.60
N SER A 24 10.01 0.82 -1.69
CA SER A 24 9.06 -0.23 -2.10
C SER A 24 8.56 -1.06 -0.92
N SER A 25 8.25 -0.42 0.22
CA SER A 25 7.69 -1.12 1.39
C SER A 25 6.38 -1.82 1.06
N TRP A 26 5.57 -1.26 0.16
CA TRP A 26 4.32 -1.87 -0.33
C TRP A 26 4.50 -3.25 -0.98
N LEU A 27 5.72 -3.60 -1.42
CA LEU A 27 6.03 -4.90 -2.00
C LEU A 27 6.41 -5.94 -0.92
N ASN A 28 6.59 -5.52 0.34
CA ASN A 28 6.95 -6.40 1.44
C ASN A 28 5.70 -7.03 2.07
N GLN A 29 5.60 -8.36 2.02
CA GLN A 29 4.44 -9.10 2.55
C GLN A 29 4.21 -8.87 4.05
N ILE A 30 5.27 -8.58 4.82
CA ILE A 30 5.13 -8.35 6.26
C ILE A 30 4.24 -7.13 6.55
N GLU A 31 4.21 -6.14 5.65
CA GLU A 31 3.36 -4.95 5.78
C GLU A 31 1.87 -5.32 5.66
N ILE A 32 1.53 -6.33 4.85
CA ILE A 32 0.17 -6.86 4.76
C ILE A 32 -0.23 -7.47 6.10
N PHE A 33 0.64 -8.29 6.69
CA PHE A 33 0.42 -8.88 8.00
C PHE A 33 0.26 -7.82 9.09
N PHE A 34 1.11 -6.79 9.13
CA PHE A 34 0.97 -5.69 10.07
C PHE A 34 -0.35 -4.92 9.89
N GLY A 35 -0.81 -4.75 8.65
CA GLY A 35 -2.14 -4.20 8.39
C GLY A 35 -3.27 -5.06 8.95
N ILE A 36 -3.15 -6.39 8.88
CA ILE A 36 -4.12 -7.32 9.46
C ILE A 36 -4.09 -7.27 10.99
N LEU A 37 -2.90 -7.39 11.59
CA LEU A 37 -2.68 -7.28 13.04
C LEU A 37 -3.29 -5.98 13.58
N HIS A 38 -2.99 -4.85 12.94
CA HIS A 38 -3.53 -3.57 13.33
C HIS A 38 -5.06 -3.57 13.30
N ARG A 39 -5.67 -3.96 12.16
CA ARG A 39 -7.13 -3.93 12.01
C ARG A 39 -7.86 -4.89 12.95
N LYS A 40 -7.28 -6.06 13.27
CA LYS A 40 -7.96 -7.12 14.02
C LYS A 40 -7.66 -7.11 15.52
N SER A 41 -6.48 -6.66 15.93
CA SER A 41 -6.04 -6.80 17.32
C SER A 41 -5.65 -5.49 18.00
N LEU A 42 -5.17 -4.49 17.26
CA LEU A 42 -4.64 -3.26 17.87
C LEU A 42 -5.57 -2.05 17.73
N ARG A 43 -6.44 -2.04 16.71
CA ARG A 43 -7.32 -0.91 16.44
C ARG A 43 -8.32 -0.73 17.59
N GLY A 44 -8.16 0.36 18.33
CA GLY A 44 -9.01 0.69 19.47
C GLY A 44 -8.67 -0.04 20.76
N ALA A 45 -7.58 -0.83 20.77
CA ALA A 45 -7.07 -1.45 21.99
C ALA A 45 -6.30 -0.42 22.83
N THR A 46 -6.50 -0.48 24.14
CA THR A 46 -5.74 0.29 25.13
C THR A 46 -4.98 -0.67 26.01
N PHE A 47 -3.69 -0.42 26.20
CA PHE A 47 -2.82 -1.27 27.01
C PHE A 47 -2.26 -0.45 28.18
N THR A 48 -2.22 -1.08 29.35
CA THR A 48 -1.68 -0.48 30.58
C THR A 48 -0.18 -0.68 30.70
N SER A 49 0.39 -1.62 29.95
CA SER A 49 1.82 -1.93 29.98
C SER A 49 2.34 -2.54 28.68
N VAL A 50 3.67 -2.49 28.47
CA VAL A 50 4.34 -3.13 27.33
C VAL A 50 4.21 -4.66 27.35
N PRO A 51 4.35 -5.37 28.50
CA PRO A 51 4.14 -6.81 28.55
C PRO A 51 2.73 -7.25 28.13
N GLU A 52 1.71 -6.45 28.46
CA GLU A 52 0.33 -6.73 28.04
C GLU A 52 0.18 -6.66 26.52
N LEU A 53 0.73 -5.61 25.89
CA LEU A 53 0.79 -5.49 24.44
C LEU A 53 1.54 -6.67 23.80
N GLU A 54 2.66 -7.08 24.39
CA GLU A 54 3.44 -8.22 23.90
C GLU A 54 2.64 -9.52 23.96
N SER A 55 1.96 -9.81 25.08
CA SER A 55 1.10 -10.99 25.21
C SER A 55 0.00 -10.99 24.15
N GLN A 56 -0.69 -9.86 23.98
CA GLN A 56 -1.76 -9.72 22.98
C GLN A 56 -1.26 -9.99 21.55
N ILE A 57 -0.07 -9.47 21.20
CA ILE A 57 0.53 -9.72 19.89
C ILE A 57 0.89 -11.21 19.72
N ARG A 58 1.48 -11.84 20.74
CA ARG A 58 1.84 -13.27 20.70
C ARG A 58 0.63 -14.18 20.57
N GLU A 59 -0.43 -13.90 21.33
CA GLU A 59 -1.70 -14.62 21.24
C GLU A 59 -2.34 -14.45 19.87
N PHE A 60 -2.36 -13.23 19.33
CA PHE A 60 -2.86 -12.98 17.98
C PHE A 60 -2.06 -13.76 16.93
N ILE A 61 -0.73 -13.79 17.02
CA ILE A 61 0.12 -14.55 16.09
C ILE A 61 -0.20 -16.04 16.17
N SER A 62 -0.32 -16.60 17.37
CA SER A 62 -0.67 -18.01 17.57
C SER A 62 -2.03 -18.35 16.96
N TYR A 63 -3.04 -17.53 17.24
CA TYR A 63 -4.38 -17.67 16.68
C TYR A 63 -4.39 -17.55 15.15
N TYR A 64 -3.72 -16.53 14.60
CA TYR A 64 -3.64 -16.29 13.16
C TYR A 64 -3.00 -17.48 12.44
N ASN A 65 -1.87 -17.98 12.96
CA ASN A 65 -1.17 -19.13 12.40
C ASN A 65 -2.03 -20.40 12.38
N LYS A 66 -2.86 -20.60 13.41
CA LYS A 66 -3.71 -21.78 13.52
C LYS A 66 -4.95 -21.72 12.62
N THR A 67 -5.52 -20.54 12.40
CA THR A 67 -6.89 -20.41 11.88
C THR A 67 -7.02 -19.61 10.59
N MET A 68 -6.08 -18.70 10.31
CA MET A 68 -6.20 -17.72 9.23
C MET A 68 -5.00 -17.74 8.28
N ALA A 69 -3.88 -18.36 8.66
CA ALA A 69 -2.69 -18.36 7.84
C ALA A 69 -2.93 -19.13 6.53
N HIS A 70 -2.83 -18.40 5.44
CA HIS A 70 -2.84 -18.93 4.10
C HIS A 70 -1.79 -18.17 3.27
N PRO A 71 -1.26 -18.77 2.19
CA PRO A 71 -0.38 -18.07 1.27
C PRO A 71 -1.02 -16.77 0.78
N PHE A 72 -0.22 -15.71 0.68
CA PHE A 72 -0.67 -14.47 0.06
C PHE A 72 -0.64 -14.62 -1.46
N ASN A 73 -1.75 -14.28 -2.11
CA ASN A 73 -1.84 -14.26 -3.57
C ASN A 73 -1.04 -13.08 -4.11
N TRP A 74 0.09 -13.38 -4.74
CA TRP A 74 0.92 -12.40 -5.41
C TRP A 74 0.30 -11.97 -6.73
N THR A 75 -0.08 -10.71 -6.84
CA THR A 75 -0.62 -10.14 -8.09
C THR A 75 0.38 -9.26 -8.84
N TYR A 76 1.55 -9.00 -8.26
CA TYR A 76 2.57 -8.16 -8.90
C TYR A 76 3.30 -8.90 -10.01
N THR A 77 3.08 -8.48 -11.26
CA THR A 77 3.69 -9.10 -12.45
C THR A 77 5.00 -8.45 -12.88
N GLY A 78 5.69 -7.70 -12.00
CA GLY A 78 6.93 -7.01 -12.33
C GLY A 78 6.78 -5.68 -13.09
N LYS A 79 5.56 -5.28 -13.43
CA LYS A 79 5.27 -4.02 -14.14
C LYS A 79 4.76 -2.98 -13.14
N PRO A 80 5.38 -1.79 -13.02
CA PRO A 80 4.83 -0.71 -12.21
C PRO A 80 3.41 -0.38 -12.67
N LEU A 81 2.51 -0.10 -11.72
CA LEU A 81 1.18 0.37 -12.07
C LEU A 81 1.32 1.65 -12.90
N PRO A 82 0.64 1.76 -14.05
CA PRO A 82 0.66 2.98 -14.84
C PRO A 82 0.17 4.12 -13.96
N LYS A 83 0.90 5.24 -13.97
CA LYS A 83 0.56 6.44 -13.20
C LYS A 83 -0.78 6.96 -13.73
N LYS A 84 -1.89 6.52 -13.12
CA LYS A 84 -3.23 7.06 -13.40
C LYS A 84 -3.20 8.51 -12.93
N ARG A 85 -2.85 9.44 -13.83
CA ARG A 85 -3.20 10.84 -13.64
C ARG A 85 -4.72 10.83 -13.55
N ARG A 86 -5.28 11.13 -12.37
CA ARG A 86 -6.69 11.50 -12.33
C ARG A 86 -6.81 12.65 -13.34
N LEU A 87 -7.59 12.47 -14.41
CA LEU A 87 -8.08 13.62 -15.17
C LEU A 87 -8.59 14.61 -14.12
N HIS A 88 -8.21 15.89 -14.27
CA HIS A 88 -8.51 16.95 -13.31
C HIS A 88 -9.88 16.72 -12.68
N PHE A 89 -9.93 16.58 -11.36
CA PHE A 89 -11.20 16.52 -10.65
C PHE A 89 -11.93 17.84 -10.94
N VAL A 90 -12.95 17.78 -11.80
CA VAL A 90 -13.84 18.92 -12.05
C VAL A 90 -14.97 18.79 -11.04
N PRO A 91 -14.98 19.60 -9.95
CA PRO A 91 -16.08 19.59 -9.00
C PRO A 91 -17.41 19.95 -9.71
N PRO A 92 -18.54 19.33 -9.32
CA PRO A 92 -19.82 19.52 -9.98
C PRO A 92 -20.50 20.82 -9.53
N HIS A 93 -19.83 21.96 -9.66
CA HIS A 93 -20.46 23.26 -9.41
C HIS A 93 -19.96 24.30 -10.41
N HIS A 94 -20.70 24.41 -11.52
CA HIS A 94 -21.23 25.66 -12.09
C HIS A 94 -21.84 25.35 -13.48
N ARG A 95 -22.96 24.61 -13.52
CA ARG A 95 -23.88 24.71 -14.65
C ARG A 95 -24.69 25.99 -14.47
N ILE A 96 -24.07 27.15 -14.70
CA ILE A 96 -24.83 28.37 -14.95
C ILE A 96 -25.55 28.13 -16.28
N LYS A 97 -26.86 27.87 -16.22
CA LYS A 97 -27.70 27.97 -17.41
C LYS A 97 -27.80 29.46 -17.76
N LEU A 98 -26.84 29.97 -18.53
CA LEU A 98 -27.06 31.23 -19.22
C LEU A 98 -28.11 30.98 -20.31
N ARG A 99 -29.28 31.55 -20.05
CA ARG A 99 -30.46 31.57 -20.90
C ARG A 99 -30.10 32.19 -22.26
N ASN A 100 -30.51 31.54 -23.34
CA ASN A 100 -30.44 31.99 -24.74
C ASN A 100 -30.78 33.49 -24.91
N SER A 101 -29.96 34.20 -25.69
CA SER A 101 -30.39 35.36 -26.46
C SER A 101 -29.46 35.60 -27.67
N ARG A 102 -29.98 35.23 -28.86
CA ARG A 102 -29.82 35.87 -30.19
C ARG A 102 -28.43 35.87 -30.88
N ASN A 103 -28.25 34.90 -31.79
CA ASN A 103 -28.03 35.01 -33.25
C ASN A 103 -26.92 35.92 -33.88
N PRO A 104 -26.49 35.63 -35.13
CA PRO A 104 -25.08 35.42 -35.50
C PRO A 104 -24.49 36.52 -36.38
N VAL A 105 -23.16 36.61 -36.45
CA VAL A 105 -22.48 37.32 -37.56
C VAL A 105 -21.29 36.50 -38.07
N SER A 106 -21.39 36.20 -39.36
CA SER A 106 -20.43 35.57 -40.26
C SER A 106 -19.12 36.33 -40.43
N TYR A 107 -18.01 35.62 -40.64
CA TYR A 107 -16.82 36.18 -41.28
C TYR A 107 -16.28 35.23 -42.34
N VAL A 108 -16.16 35.74 -43.57
CA VAL A 108 -15.57 35.10 -44.76
C VAL A 108 -14.13 35.62 -44.90
N PRO A 109 -13.12 34.80 -45.20
CA PRO A 109 -11.74 35.27 -45.32
C PRO A 109 -11.45 35.82 -46.73
N SER A 110 -10.64 36.87 -46.79
CA SER A 110 -9.84 37.25 -47.96
C SER A 110 -8.38 36.86 -47.72
#